data_AF-A0A2V4VNS6-F1
#
_entry.id   AF-A0A2V4VNS6-F1
#
_cell.length_a   1.000
_cell.length_b   1.000
_cell.length_c   1.000
_cell.angle_alpha   90.00
_cell.angle_beta   90.00
_cell.angle_gamma   90.00
#
_symmetry.space_group_name_H-M   'P 1'
#
loop_
_entity.id
_entity.type
_entity.pdbx_description
1 polymer ?
#
loop_
_entity_poly.entity_id
_entity_poly.type
_entity_poly.pdbx_seq_one_letter_code
_entity_poly.pdbx_strand_id
1 'polypeptide(L)'
;MYVEISESDLVPTTNEEEATYVKIVDKLRNVPVTVGGMYELRLKRYDDCAAIDEETYIEDDNGNENHSFWMCCKKEFYKIK
;
A
#
# COMPACT_ATOMS: atom_id res chain seq x y z
N MET A 1 -1.04 -13.69 4.25
CA MET A 1 0.29 -14.36 4.23
C MET A 1 1.32 -13.29 4.53
N TYR A 2 1.94 -13.28 5.71
CA TYR A 2 2.91 -12.24 6.09
C TYR A 2 4.21 -12.50 5.35
N VAL A 3 4.59 -11.62 4.43
CA VAL A 3 5.89 -11.69 3.76
C VAL A 3 6.93 -11.21 4.77
N GLU A 4 7.84 -12.11 5.19
CA GLU A 4 9.00 -11.76 6.04
C GLU A 4 10.04 -10.98 5.21
N ILE A 5 9.70 -9.78 4.75
CA ILE A 5 10.70 -8.79 4.34
C ILE A 5 11.14 -8.04 5.59
N SER A 6 12.44 -8.09 5.88
CA SER A 6 13.02 -7.29 6.96
C SER A 6 12.93 -5.81 6.57
N GLU A 7 12.58 -4.92 7.50
CA GLU A 7 12.69 -3.45 7.30
C GLU A 7 14.10 -3.05 6.81
N SER A 8 15.11 -3.90 7.02
CA SER A 8 16.49 -3.72 6.55
C SER A 8 16.65 -3.81 5.02
N ASP A 9 15.72 -4.46 4.31
CA ASP A 9 15.77 -4.66 2.85
C ASP A 9 15.00 -3.57 2.09
N LEU A 10 14.32 -2.69 2.83
CA LEU A 10 13.54 -1.59 2.30
C LEU A 10 14.30 -0.27 2.44
N VAL A 11 14.16 0.61 1.45
CA VAL A 11 14.63 1.99 1.52
C VAL A 11 13.46 2.94 1.34
N PRO A 12 13.40 4.03 2.13
CA PRO A 12 12.37 5.04 1.94
C PRO A 12 12.55 5.68 0.57
N THR A 13 11.43 5.90 -0.11
CA THR A 13 11.39 6.58 -1.41
C THR A 13 10.34 7.69 -1.37
N THR A 14 10.59 8.77 -2.10
CA THR A 14 9.58 9.78 -2.40
C THR A 14 8.96 9.57 -3.77
N ASN A 15 9.50 8.65 -4.57
CA ASN A 15 8.95 8.28 -5.87
C ASN A 15 7.88 7.18 -5.66
N GLU A 16 6.62 7.56 -5.86
CA GLU A 16 5.46 6.68 -5.69
C GLU A 16 5.44 5.55 -6.72
N GLU A 17 5.94 5.79 -7.94
CA GLU A 17 5.96 4.78 -9.02
C GLU A 17 6.98 3.67 -8.75
N GLU A 18 8.03 3.97 -7.98
CA GLU A 18 9.04 2.99 -7.56
C GLU A 18 8.67 2.28 -6.25
N ALA A 19 7.63 2.75 -5.56
CA ALA A 19 7.26 2.22 -4.27
C ALA A 19 6.65 0.82 -4.40
N THR A 20 7.18 -0.12 -3.64
CA THR A 20 6.65 -1.48 -3.53
C THR A 20 5.98 -1.74 -2.19
N TYR A 21 6.23 -0.88 -1.20
CA TYR A 21 5.65 -0.96 0.14
C TYR A 21 5.22 0.41 0.64
N VAL A 22 4.26 0.39 1.56
CA VAL A 22 3.76 1.57 2.25
C VAL A 22 3.65 1.32 3.74
N LYS A 23 4.17 2.26 4.53
CA LYS A 23 3.98 2.28 5.99
C LYS A 23 2.85 3.25 6.33
N ILE A 24 1.88 2.79 7.10
CA ILE A 24 0.79 3.65 7.57
C ILE A 24 1.28 4.42 8.78
N VAL A 25 1.49 5.73 8.63
CA VAL A 25 1.96 6.60 9.71
C VAL A 25 0.81 7.09 10.56
N ASP A 26 -0.35 7.34 9.95
CA ASP A 26 -1.55 7.79 10.65
C ASP A 26 -2.82 7.51 9.83
N LYS A 27 -3.99 7.53 10.47
CA LYS A 27 -5.31 7.31 9.87
C LYS A 27 -6.20 8.53 10.01
N LEU A 28 -6.64 9.08 8.88
CA LEU A 28 -7.61 10.18 8.82
C LEU A 28 -9.06 9.67 8.94
N ARG A 29 -9.29 8.39 8.64
CA ARG A 29 -10.60 7.72 8.75
C ARG A 29 -10.45 6.33 9.33
N ASN A 30 -11.56 5.76 9.79
CA ASN A 30 -11.58 4.40 10.31
C ASN A 30 -11.50 3.38 9.16
N VAL A 31 -10.28 3.15 8.68
CA VAL A 31 -9.93 2.09 7.72
C VAL A 31 -9.25 0.92 8.45
N PRO A 32 -9.49 -0.32 8.01
CA PRO A 32 -8.98 -1.55 8.65
C PRO A 32 -7.49 -1.78 8.36
N VAL A 33 -6.65 -0.79 8.69
CA VAL A 33 -5.19 -0.88 8.64
C VAL A 33 -4.61 -0.43 9.99
N THR A 34 -3.43 -0.92 10.31
CA THR A 34 -2.74 -0.69 11.58
C THR A 34 -1.70 0.42 11.39
N VAL A 35 -1.71 1.39 12.31
CA VAL A 35 -0.69 2.45 12.35
C VAL A 35 0.64 1.84 12.74
N GLY A 36 1.69 2.19 11.99
CA GLY A 36 3.01 1.56 12.03
C GLY A 36 3.12 0.30 11.18
N GLY A 37 2.01 -0.24 10.67
CA GLY A 37 1.99 -1.41 9.80
C GLY A 37 2.62 -1.11 8.43
N MET A 38 3.35 -2.10 7.92
CA MET A 38 3.93 -2.08 6.58
C MET A 38 3.12 -2.99 5.66
N TYR A 39 2.71 -2.47 4.51
CA TYR A 39 1.85 -3.14 3.55
C TYR A 39 2.49 -3.15 2.18
N GLU A 40 2.36 -4.26 1.46
CA GLU A 40 2.79 -4.38 0.08
C GLU A 40 1.84 -3.60 -0.83
N LEU A 41 2.39 -2.77 -1.72
CA LEU A 41 1.64 -2.14 -2.79
C LEU A 41 1.45 -3.14 -3.93
N ARG A 42 0.19 -3.42 -4.22
CA ARG A 42 -0.23 -4.33 -5.28
C ARG A 42 -0.93 -3.57 -6.38
N LEU A 43 -0.86 -4.10 -7.59
CA LEU A 43 -1.45 -3.51 -8.76
C LEU A 43 -2.62 -4.37 -9.23
N LYS A 44 -3.78 -3.75 -9.37
CA LYS A 44 -4.95 -4.37 -10.00
C LYS A 44 -5.07 -3.81 -11.41
N ARG A 45 -5.11 -4.69 -12.41
CA ARG A 45 -5.39 -4.32 -13.80
C ARG A 45 -6.83 -4.64 -14.11
N TYR A 46 -7.53 -3.68 -14.69
CA TYR A 46 -8.91 -3.84 -15.11
C TYR A 46 -8.99 -4.15 -16.61
N ASP A 47 -10.16 -4.57 -17.06
CA ASP A 47 -10.42 -4.82 -18.48
C ASP A 47 -10.84 -3.53 -19.21
N ASP A 48 -10.97 -3.62 -20.54
CA ASP A 48 -11.28 -2.50 -21.44
C ASP A 48 -12.63 -1.80 -21.15
N CYS A 49 -13.46 -2.34 -20.25
CA CYS A 49 -14.73 -1.73 -19.86
C CYS A 49 -14.63 -0.83 -18.63
N ALA A 50 -13.46 -0.76 -17.98
CA ALA A 50 -13.24 0.08 -16.81
C ALA A 50 -12.84 1.52 -17.17
N ALA A 51 -13.11 2.45 -16.23
CA ALA A 51 -12.75 3.86 -16.39
C ALA A 51 -11.26 4.14 -16.16
N ILE A 52 -10.53 3.16 -15.61
CA ILE A 52 -9.09 3.21 -15.34
C ILE A 52 -8.49 1.86 -15.73
N ASP A 53 -7.28 1.87 -16.29
CA ASP A 53 -6.59 0.65 -16.74
C ASP A 53 -6.00 -0.14 -15.57
N GLU A 54 -5.51 0.57 -14.55
CA GLU A 54 -4.90 -0.03 -13.37
C GLU A 54 -5.06 0.83 -12.12
N GLU A 55 -5.02 0.18 -10.95
CA GLU A 55 -5.14 0.84 -9.66
C GLU A 55 -4.31 0.12 -8.59
N THR A 56 -3.60 0.91 -7.79
CA THR A 56 -2.78 0.38 -6.70
C THR A 56 -3.61 0.20 -5.43
N TYR A 57 -3.42 -0.92 -4.75
CA TYR A 57 -4.09 -1.26 -3.50
C TYR A 57 -3.14 -1.93 -2.50
N ILE A 58 -3.61 -2.05 -1.26
CA ILE A 58 -2.99 -2.89 -0.24
C ILE A 58 -3.98 -3.95 0.22
N GLU A 59 -3.48 -5.09 0.71
CA GLU A 59 -4.30 -6.03 1.47
C GLU A 59 -4.39 -5.54 2.92
N ASP A 60 -5.60 -5.27 3.38
CA ASP A 60 -5.85 -4.71 4.71
C ASP A 60 -5.77 -5.74 5.84
N ASP A 61 -5.94 -5.32 7.10
CA ASP A 61 -5.81 -6.19 8.27
C ASP A 61 -6.87 -7.32 8.30
N ASN A 62 -7.94 -7.18 7.51
CA ASN A 62 -9.00 -8.18 7.36
C ASN A 62 -8.80 -9.05 6.10
N GLY A 63 -7.73 -8.85 5.35
CA GLY A 63 -7.44 -9.58 4.11
C GLY A 63 -8.19 -9.06 2.87
N ASN A 64 -8.75 -7.84 2.91
CA ASN A 64 -9.48 -7.28 1.77
C ASN A 64 -8.62 -6.28 0.98
N GLU A 65 -8.93 -6.14 -0.31
CA GLU A 65 -8.35 -5.10 -1.15
C GLU A 65 -8.79 -3.72 -0.67
N ASN A 66 -7.82 -2.89 -0.27
CA ASN A 66 -8.07 -1.55 0.19
C ASN A 66 -7.35 -0.56 -0.72
N HIS A 67 -8.14 0.11 -1.56
CA HIS A 67 -7.71 1.21 -2.42
C HIS A 67 -7.83 2.56 -1.69
N SER A 68 -8.65 2.63 -0.65
CA SER A 68 -8.98 3.85 0.08
C SER A 68 -7.84 4.39 0.95
N PHE A 69 -6.83 3.58 1.27
CA PHE A 69 -5.64 4.01 2.01
C PHE A 69 -4.91 5.19 1.35
N TRP A 70 -5.04 5.34 0.02
CA TRP A 70 -4.52 6.48 -0.73
C TRP A 70 -5.04 7.82 -0.22
N MET A 71 -6.32 7.89 0.15
CA MET A 71 -6.97 9.12 0.61
C MET A 71 -7.13 9.17 2.13
N CYS A 72 -7.18 8.01 2.79
CA CYS A 72 -7.55 7.91 4.19
C CYS A 72 -6.37 7.80 5.16
N CYS A 73 -5.14 7.63 4.67
CA CYS A 73 -3.96 7.42 5.51
C CYS A 73 -2.84 8.40 5.20
N LYS A 74 -2.17 8.87 6.25
CA LYS A 74 -0.82 9.43 6.13
C LYS A 74 0.15 8.26 5.99
N LYS A 75 1.05 8.35 5.02
CA LYS A 75 1.87 7.21 4.59
C LYS A 75 3.29 7.61 4.22
N GLU A 76 4.18 6.64 4.35
CA GLU A 76 5.56 6.70 3.86
C GLU A 76 5.78 5.55 2.89
N PHE A 77 6.47 5.84 1.78
CA PHE A 77 6.71 4.87 0.72
C PHE A 77 8.10 4.26 0.84
N TYR A 78 8.17 2.98 0.49
CA TYR A 78 9.39 2.21 0.52
C TYR A 78 9.52 1.39 -0.76
N LYS A 79 10.76 1.17 -1.18
CA LYS A 79 11.09 0.24 -2.25
C LYS A 79 12.08 -0.80 -1.75
N ILE A 80 12.09 -1.95 -2.40
CA ILE A 80 13.12 -2.97 -2.17
C ILE A 80 14.45 -2.40 -2.69
N LYS A 81 15.53 -2.63 -1.93
CA LYS A 81 16.90 -2.22 -2.29
C LYS A 81 17.39 -2.78 -3.61
#